data_AF-A0A1G7CNA2-F1
#
_entry.id   AF-A0A1G7CNA2-F1
#
_cell.length_a   1.000
_cell.length_b   1.000
_cell.length_c   1.000
_cell.angle_alpha   90.00
_cell.angle_beta   90.00
_cell.angle_gamma   90.00
#
_symmetry.space_group_name_H-M   'P 1'
#
loop_
_entity.id
_entity.type
_entity.pdbx_description
1 polymer ?
#
loop_
_entity_poly.entity_id
_entity_poly.type
_entity_poly.pdbx_seq_one_letter_code
_entity_poly.pdbx_strand_id
1 'polypeptide(L)'
;MKLQPTDIITRKTDGTETLWLSQRLVMEVCGISEEYLKFIRNKYKSSVPSCYQNRETLPATGKAWRWAKINNAFYYDLAFIPNRKPAYYRSLFGDAEALRELWEKTISHNATTELELRFKRHLKANYRHFIEHYTDANEVQR
;
A
#
# COMPACT_ATOMS: atom_id res chain seq x y z
N MET A 1 -0.75 11.01 -7.15
CA MET A 1 -0.84 9.81 -6.28
C MET A 1 0.54 9.53 -5.72
N LYS A 2 0.74 9.70 -4.41
CA LYS A 2 1.98 9.26 -3.74
C LYS A 2 1.69 7.95 -3.01
N LEU A 3 2.18 6.84 -3.57
CA LEU A 3 2.00 5.51 -3.00
C LEU A 3 2.92 5.30 -1.80
N GLN A 4 2.33 4.81 -0.71
CA GLN A 4 3.00 4.37 0.49
C GLN A 4 3.12 2.84 0.48
N PRO A 5 4.13 2.28 1.16
CA PRO A 5 4.30 0.83 1.23
C PRO A 5 3.07 0.10 1.81
N THR A 6 2.35 0.73 2.72
CA THR A 6 1.15 0.18 3.37
C THR A 6 -0.15 0.39 2.58
N ASP A 7 -0.09 1.02 1.40
CA ASP A 7 -1.31 1.35 0.68
C ASP A 7 -1.95 0.18 -0.04
N ILE A 8 -1.16 -0.81 -0.44
CA ILE A 8 -1.63 -1.92 -1.26
C ILE A 8 -1.25 -3.23 -0.56
N ILE A 9 -2.22 -4.12 -0.46
CA ILE A 9 -2.03 -5.49 0.04
C ILE A 9 -2.58 -6.45 -1.00
N THR A 10 -1.75 -7.41 -1.42
CA THR A 10 -2.17 -8.53 -2.26
C THR A 10 -2.37 -9.77 -1.38
N ARG A 11 -3.56 -10.38 -1.44
CA ARG A 11 -3.83 -11.68 -0.79
C ARG A 11 -4.21 -12.70 -1.85
N LYS A 12 -3.57 -13.87 -1.81
CA LYS A 12 -4.00 -15.04 -2.59
C LYS A 12 -4.93 -15.88 -1.74
N THR A 13 -6.15 -16.10 -2.19
CA THR A 13 -7.10 -17.01 -1.55
C THR A 13 -7.64 -17.94 -2.63
N ASP A 14 -7.42 -19.24 -2.46
CA ASP A 14 -7.90 -20.30 -3.34
C ASP A 14 -7.60 -20.06 -4.84
N GLY A 15 -6.39 -19.57 -5.13
CA GLY A 15 -5.93 -19.27 -6.50
C GLY A 15 -6.38 -17.92 -7.06
N THR A 16 -7.25 -17.19 -6.37
CA THR A 16 -7.64 -15.82 -6.73
C THR A 16 -6.77 -14.79 -6.02
N GLU A 17 -6.10 -13.93 -6.78
CA GLU A 17 -5.38 -12.78 -6.24
C GLU A 17 -6.38 -11.63 -6.02
N THR A 18 -6.48 -11.18 -4.77
CA THR A 18 -7.31 -10.02 -4.40
C THR A 18 -6.41 -8.84 -4.06
N LEU A 19 -6.69 -7.70 -4.69
CA LEU A 19 -5.97 -6.45 -4.48
C LEU A 19 -6.76 -5.57 -3.52
N TRP A 20 -6.13 -5.25 -2.39
CA TRP A 20 -6.71 -4.47 -1.31
C TRP A 20 -6.03 -3.10 -1.22
N LEU A 21 -6.82 -2.03 -1.22
CA LEU A 21 -6.37 -0.65 -1.17
C LEU A 21 -6.61 -0.04 0.21
N SER A 22 -5.66 0.71 0.74
CA SER A 22 -5.80 1.39 2.02
C SER A 22 -6.90 2.46 1.98
N GLN A 23 -7.55 2.68 3.12
CA GLN A 23 -8.51 3.78 3.29
C GLN A 23 -7.92 5.12 2.85
N ARG A 24 -6.68 5.41 3.24
CA ARG A 24 -5.97 6.65 2.91
C ARG A 24 -5.88 6.85 1.39
N LEU A 25 -5.47 5.80 0.66
CA LEU A 25 -5.34 5.86 -0.79
C LEU A 25 -6.70 6.05 -1.47
N VAL A 26 -7.72 5.34 -0.99
CA VAL A 26 -9.09 5.46 -1.50
C VAL A 26 -9.63 6.88 -1.34
N MET A 27 -9.39 7.50 -0.18
CA MET A 27 -9.80 8.88 0.08
C MET A 27 -9.05 9.88 -0.82
N GLU A 28 -7.73 9.71 -0.99
CA GLU A 28 -6.90 10.57 -1.84
C GLU A 28 -7.34 10.53 -3.31
N VAL A 29 -7.58 9.33 -3.85
CA VAL A 29 -7.92 9.15 -5.28
C VAL A 29 -9.39 9.50 -5.55
N CYS A 30 -10.30 9.07 -4.68
CA CYS A 30 -11.74 9.24 -4.92
C CYS A 30 -12.29 10.58 -4.39
N GLY A 31 -11.53 11.33 -3.60
CA GLY A 31 -12.01 12.55 -2.94
C GLY A 31 -13.13 12.29 -1.93
N ILE A 32 -13.13 11.11 -1.29
CA ILE A 32 -14.19 10.66 -0.38
C ILE A 32 -13.84 11.03 1.07
N SER A 33 -14.84 11.46 1.85
CA SER A 33 -14.67 11.73 3.28
C SER A 33 -14.65 10.46 4.13
N GLU A 34 -14.04 10.52 5.31
CA GLU A 34 -13.98 9.37 6.22
C GLU A 34 -15.37 8.97 6.72
N GLU A 35 -16.27 9.93 6.94
CA GLU A 35 -17.65 9.68 7.38
C GLU A 35 -18.41 8.84 6.35
N TYR A 36 -18.21 9.12 5.07
CA TYR A 36 -18.83 8.35 3.99
C TYR A 36 -18.31 6.91 3.96
N LEU A 37 -17.00 6.73 4.13
CA LEU A 37 -16.41 5.38 4.23
C LEU A 37 -16.91 4.62 5.46
N LYS A 38 -17.09 5.30 6.61
CA LYS A 38 -17.69 4.71 7.81
C LYS A 38 -19.13 4.27 7.57
N PHE A 39 -19.93 5.09 6.89
CA PHE A 39 -21.29 4.74 6.50
C PHE A 39 -21.33 3.50 5.61
N ILE A 40 -20.48 3.44 4.57
CA ILE A 40 -20.38 2.28 3.69
C ILE A 40 -19.97 1.03 4.47
N ARG A 41 -18.98 1.14 5.38
CA ARG A 41 -18.52 0.00 6.19
C ARG A 41 -19.66 -0.57 7.03
N ASN A 42 -20.44 0.29 7.69
CA ASN A 42 -21.59 -0.12 8.49
C ASN A 42 -22.66 -0.81 7.63
N LYS A 43 -22.99 -0.23 6.47
CA LYS A 43 -23.95 -0.80 5.51
C LYS A 43 -23.50 -2.15 4.96
N TYR A 44 -22.20 -2.32 4.71
CA TYR A 44 -21.64 -3.60 4.30
C TYR A 44 -21.71 -4.62 5.45
N LYS A 45 -21.31 -4.23 6.66
CA LYS A 45 -21.33 -5.11 7.84
C LYS A 45 -22.73 -5.63 8.16
N SER A 46 -23.76 -4.77 8.05
CA SER A 46 -25.16 -5.18 8.26
C SER A 46 -25.69 -6.12 7.18
N SER A 47 -25.08 -6.12 5.98
CA SER A 47 -25.45 -7.05 4.89
C SER A 47 -24.84 -8.44 5.03
N VAL A 48 -23.83 -8.59 5.91
CA VAL A 48 -23.12 -9.84 6.16
C VAL A 48 -23.78 -10.58 7.33
N PRO A 49 -23.97 -11.92 7.25
CA PRO A 49 -24.51 -12.69 8.36
C PRO A 49 -23.68 -12.54 9.64
N SER A 50 -24.34 -12.51 10.80
CA SER A 50 -23.73 -12.23 12.11
C SER A 50 -22.47 -13.08 12.40
N CYS A 51 -22.48 -14.36 12.00
CA CYS A 51 -21.36 -15.28 12.20
C CYS A 51 -20.05 -14.88 11.49
N TYR A 52 -20.12 -14.03 10.45
CA TYR A 52 -18.94 -13.54 9.73
C TYR A 52 -18.52 -12.12 10.16
N GLN A 53 -19.35 -11.38 10.91
CA GLN A 53 -19.13 -9.95 11.20
C GLN A 53 -17.91 -9.66 12.09
N ASN A 54 -17.43 -10.65 12.84
CA ASN A 54 -16.27 -10.53 13.73
C ASN A 54 -14.95 -10.95 13.06
N ARG A 55 -14.99 -11.38 11.78
CA ARG A 55 -13.78 -11.75 11.04
C ARG A 55 -13.07 -10.50 10.52
N GLU A 56 -11.74 -10.59 10.42
CA GLU A 56 -10.92 -9.53 9.84
C GLU A 56 -11.22 -9.30 8.35
N THR A 57 -11.46 -10.40 7.62
CA THR A 57 -11.90 -10.40 6.23
C THR A 57 -13.33 -10.87 6.13
N LEU A 58 -14.18 -9.99 5.62
CA LEU A 58 -15.59 -10.28 5.42
C LEU A 58 -15.81 -11.03 4.08
N PRO A 59 -16.80 -11.95 4.02
CA PRO A 59 -17.14 -12.67 2.80
C PRO A 59 -17.70 -11.71 1.75
N ALA A 60 -17.50 -12.02 0.47
CA ALA A 60 -18.03 -11.23 -0.63
C ALA A 60 -19.55 -11.40 -0.76
N THR A 61 -20.30 -10.35 -0.44
CA THR A 61 -21.78 -10.33 -0.54
C THR A 61 -22.28 -9.51 -1.74
N GLY A 62 -21.39 -8.82 -2.47
CA GLY A 62 -21.69 -8.09 -3.72
C GLY A 62 -22.55 -6.83 -3.60
N LYS A 63 -23.07 -6.50 -2.41
CA LYS A 63 -24.06 -5.42 -2.21
C LYS A 63 -23.46 -4.04 -1.89
N ALA A 64 -22.23 -3.99 -1.38
CA ALA A 64 -21.54 -2.74 -1.04
C ALA A 64 -20.01 -2.95 -1.11
N TRP A 65 -19.24 -1.90 -0.80
CA TRP A 65 -17.78 -1.97 -0.86
C TRP A 65 -17.30 -2.99 0.16
N ARG A 66 -16.61 -4.02 -0.32
CA ARG A 66 -16.00 -5.01 0.53
C ARG A 66 -14.78 -4.40 1.21
N TRP A 67 -14.71 -4.57 2.53
CA TRP A 67 -13.62 -4.07 3.33
C TRP A 67 -13.08 -5.14 4.28
N ALA A 68 -11.83 -4.97 4.69
CA ALA A 68 -11.15 -5.78 5.68
C ALA A 68 -10.45 -4.87 6.69
N LYS A 69 -10.31 -5.35 7.92
CA LYS A 69 -9.52 -4.68 8.95
C LYS A 69 -8.24 -5.49 9.18
N ILE A 70 -7.10 -4.93 8.78
CA ILE A 70 -5.78 -5.58 8.86
C ILE A 70 -4.85 -4.64 9.62
N ASN A 71 -4.18 -5.12 10.67
CA ASN A 71 -3.28 -4.31 11.50
C ASN A 71 -3.93 -3.00 11.99
N ASN A 72 -5.19 -3.08 12.41
CA ASN A 72 -6.02 -1.93 12.83
C ASN A 72 -6.28 -0.85 11.76
N ALA A 73 -5.90 -1.10 10.50
CA ALA A 73 -6.21 -0.24 9.35
C ALA A 73 -7.30 -0.86 8.46
N PHE A 74 -8.04 0.00 7.77
CA PHE A 74 -9.09 -0.42 6.85
C PHE A 74 -8.55 -0.51 5.43
N TYR A 75 -8.88 -1.63 4.78
CA TYR A 75 -8.57 -1.90 3.38
C TYR A 75 -9.84 -2.22 2.61
N TYR A 76 -9.85 -1.88 1.32
CA TYR A 76 -10.97 -2.03 0.41
C TYR A 76 -10.57 -2.87 -0.79
N ASP A 77 -11.41 -3.84 -1.14
CA ASP A 77 -11.16 -4.72 -2.29
C ASP A 77 -11.47 -3.96 -3.60
N LEU A 78 -10.46 -3.77 -4.46
CA LEU A 78 -10.58 -2.98 -5.70
C LEU A 78 -11.68 -3.53 -6.61
N ALA A 79 -11.87 -4.85 -6.67
CA ALA A 79 -12.88 -5.46 -7.53
C ALA A 79 -14.31 -5.08 -7.14
N PHE A 80 -14.54 -4.80 -5.85
CA PHE A 80 -15.84 -4.46 -5.27
C PHE A 80 -16.08 -2.95 -5.12
N ILE A 81 -15.13 -2.11 -5.54
CA ILE A 81 -15.34 -0.68 -5.63
C ILE A 81 -16.32 -0.41 -6.81
N PRO A 82 -17.42 0.32 -6.58
CA PRO A 82 -18.41 0.57 -7.62
C PRO A 82 -17.83 1.36 -8.79
N ASN A 83 -18.07 0.87 -10.01
CA ASN A 83 -17.75 1.59 -11.24
C ASN A 83 -19.01 2.06 -11.97
N ARG A 84 -19.90 2.75 -11.25
CA ARG A 84 -21.17 3.22 -11.79
C ARG A 84 -21.33 4.73 -11.60
N LYS A 85 -22.22 5.33 -12.40
CA LYS A 85 -22.59 6.73 -12.27
C LYS A 85 -23.01 7.06 -10.83
N PRO A 86 -22.70 8.26 -10.33
CA PRO A 86 -22.07 9.37 -11.06
C PRO A 86 -20.52 9.35 -11.07
N ALA A 87 -19.87 8.68 -10.12
CA ALA A 87 -18.46 8.93 -9.82
C ALA A 87 -17.44 7.96 -10.44
N TYR A 88 -17.84 6.75 -10.86
CA TYR A 88 -16.93 5.77 -11.48
C TYR A 88 -15.61 5.52 -10.70
N TYR A 89 -15.72 5.32 -9.38
CA TYR A 89 -14.56 5.27 -8.47
C TYR A 89 -13.48 4.26 -8.87
N ARG A 90 -13.87 3.07 -9.36
CA ARG A 90 -12.89 2.05 -9.76
C ARG A 90 -12.03 2.51 -10.93
N SER A 91 -12.62 3.20 -11.92
CA SER A 91 -11.89 3.70 -13.08
C SER A 91 -10.86 4.79 -12.73
N LEU A 92 -10.98 5.45 -11.57
CA LEU A 92 -9.99 6.44 -11.11
C LEU A 92 -8.63 5.81 -10.76
N PHE A 93 -8.61 4.53 -10.40
CA PHE A 93 -7.38 3.80 -10.11
C PHE A 93 -6.68 3.26 -11.36
N GLY A 94 -7.35 3.28 -12.52
CA GLY A 94 -6.87 2.67 -13.74
C GLY A 94 -6.93 1.15 -13.72
N ASP A 95 -5.95 0.52 -14.36
CA ASP A 95 -5.84 -0.94 -14.40
C ASP A 95 -5.18 -1.50 -13.12
N ALA A 96 -5.68 -2.66 -12.67
CA ALA A 96 -5.24 -3.27 -11.42
C ALA A 96 -3.79 -3.76 -11.50
N GLU A 97 -3.38 -4.29 -12.65
CA GLU A 97 -2.01 -4.76 -12.88
C GLU A 97 -1.04 -3.59 -12.95
N ALA A 98 -1.37 -2.56 -13.72
CA ALA A 98 -0.59 -1.33 -13.79
C ALA A 98 -0.42 -0.66 -12.42
N LEU A 99 -1.47 -0.64 -11.60
CA LEU A 99 -1.41 -0.11 -10.24
C LEU A 99 -0.45 -0.92 -9.35
N ARG A 100 -0.46 -2.25 -9.46
CA ARG A 100 0.46 -3.13 -8.74
C ARG A 100 1.91 -2.88 -9.16
N GLU A 101 2.19 -2.84 -10.46
CA GLU A 101 3.54 -2.58 -10.97
C GLU A 101 4.07 -1.21 -10.50
N LEU A 102 3.22 -0.18 -10.53
CA LEU A 102 3.58 1.16 -10.06
C LEU A 102 3.95 1.15 -8.57
N TRP A 103 3.22 0.39 -7.77
CA TRP A 103 3.48 0.22 -6.34
C TRP A 103 4.79 -0.52 -6.08
N GLU A 104 5.05 -1.63 -6.77
CA GLU A 104 6.31 -2.39 -6.65
C GLU A 104 7.53 -1.54 -7.05
N LYS A 105 7.41 -0.77 -8.14
CA LYS A 105 8.43 0.21 -8.57
C LYS A 105 8.65 1.29 -7.51
N THR A 106 7.59 1.79 -6.88
CA THR A 106 7.69 2.82 -5.84
C THR A 106 8.39 2.28 -4.58
N ILE A 107 8.05 1.06 -4.15
CA ILE A 107 8.67 0.44 -2.96
C ILE A 107 10.15 0.15 -3.21
N SER A 108 10.49 -0.46 -4.34
CA SER A 108 11.88 -0.76 -4.69
C SER A 108 12.74 0.51 -4.80
N HIS A 109 12.20 1.57 -5.39
CA HIS A 109 12.87 2.86 -5.45
C HIS A 109 13.04 3.51 -4.06
N ASN A 110 12.02 3.43 -3.19
CA ASN A 110 12.12 3.96 -1.84
C ASN A 110 13.15 3.18 -0.99
N ALA A 111 13.21 1.86 -1.14
CA ALA A 111 14.15 1.02 -0.42
C ALA A 111 15.61 1.32 -0.81
N THR A 112 15.88 1.48 -2.10
CA THR A 112 17.22 1.87 -2.59
C THR A 112 17.63 3.25 -2.10
N THR A 113 16.72 4.22 -2.16
CA THR A 113 16.96 5.59 -1.69
C THR A 113 17.22 5.66 -0.17
N GLU A 114 16.44 4.94 0.64
CA GLU A 114 16.63 4.88 2.09
C GLU A 114 17.96 4.21 2.46
N LEU A 115 18.33 3.14 1.75
CA LEU A 115 19.60 2.45 1.94
C LEU A 115 20.79 3.37 1.59
N GLU A 116 20.74 4.07 0.44
CA GLU A 116 21.75 5.06 0.08
C GLU A 116 21.90 6.16 1.13
N LEU A 117 20.78 6.66 1.67
CA LEU A 117 20.78 7.71 2.69
C LEU A 117 21.46 7.22 3.97
N ARG A 118 21.18 5.98 4.39
CA ARG A 118 21.84 5.35 5.54
C ARG A 118 23.34 5.17 5.30
N PHE A 119 23.74 4.69 4.13
CA PHE A 119 25.15 4.56 3.77
C PHE A 119 25.87 5.91 3.78
N LYS A 120 25.30 6.94 3.14
CA LYS A 120 25.85 8.30 3.12
C LYS A 120 26.01 8.87 4.54
N ARG A 121 25.01 8.66 5.42
CA ARG A 121 25.10 9.06 6.83
C ARG A 121 26.20 8.32 7.57
N HIS A 122 26.31 7.00 7.39
CA HIS A 122 27.33 6.18 8.03
C HIS A 122 28.74 6.56 7.58
N LEU A 123 28.95 6.71 6.27
CA LEU A 123 30.23 7.16 5.72
C LEU A 123 30.60 8.55 6.26
N LYS A 124 29.66 9.49 6.31
CA LYS A 124 29.91 10.83 6.86
C LYS A 124 30.24 10.82 8.36
N ALA A 125 29.75 9.85 9.12
CA ALA A 125 30.10 9.69 10.53
C ALA A 125 31.48 9.04 10.72
N ASN A 126 31.81 8.04 9.90
CA ASN A 126 32.97 7.16 10.12
C ASN A 126 34.15 7.40 9.16
N TYR A 127 34.07 8.38 8.25
CA TYR A 127 35.13 8.64 7.25
C TYR A 127 36.52 8.83 7.85
N ARG A 128 36.62 9.39 9.06
CA ARG A 128 37.91 9.61 9.75
C ARG A 128 38.62 8.30 10.05
N HIS A 129 37.90 7.28 10.51
CA HIS A 129 38.46 5.94 10.77
C HIS A 129 38.92 5.26 9.48
N PHE A 130 38.23 5.52 8.36
CA PHE A 130 38.69 5.00 7.07
C PHE A 130 39.98 5.68 6.63
N ILE A 131 40.11 7.01 6.78
CA ILE A 131 41.32 7.76 6.39
C ILE A 131 42.58 7.26 7.09
N GLU A 132 42.50 6.88 8.37
CA GLU A 132 43.64 6.35 9.15
C GLU A 132 44.25 5.08 8.53
N HIS A 133 43.49 4.32 7.73
CA HIS A 133 43.96 3.12 7.04
C HIS A 133 44.45 3.37 5.60
N TYR A 134 44.31 4.59 5.08
CA TYR A 134 44.74 4.95 3.72
C TYR A 134 45.95 5.90 3.69
N THR A 135 46.56 6.21 4.83
CA THR A 135 47.78 7.04 4.90
C THR A 135 49.01 6.39 4.27
N ASP A 136 49.04 5.05 4.18
CA ASP A 136 50.14 4.29 3.55
C ASP A 136 49.94 4.04 2.05
N ALA A 137 48.80 4.45 1.46
CA ALA A 137 48.50 4.23 0.04
C ALA A 137 49.08 5.33 -0.88
N ASN A 138 50.28 5.82 -0.56
CA ASN A 138 51.02 6.73 -1.44
C ASN A 138 51.98 5.93 -2.34
N GLU A 139 51.72 6.06 -3.64
CA GLU A 139 52.62 5.95 -4.81
C GLU A 139 52.97 4.61 -5.49
N VAL A 140 52.73 3.40 -4.96
CA VAL A 140 53.20 2.18 -5.69
C VAL A 140 52.17 1.08 -5.82
N GLN A 141 51.13 1.30 -6.63
CA GLN A 141 50.40 0.22 -7.31
C GLN A 141 49.97 0.69 -8.70
N ARG A 142 50.95 0.78 -9.62
CA ARG A 142 50.72 0.91 -11.07
C ARG A 142 51.58 -0.11 -11.80
#